data_AF-A0A9Q0ZF60-F1
#
_entry.id   AF-A0A9Q0ZF60-F1
#
_cell.length_a   1.000
_cell.length_b   1.000
_cell.length_c   1.000
_cell.angle_alpha   90.00
_cell.angle_beta   90.00
_cell.angle_gamma   90.00
#
_symmetry.space_group_name_H-M   'P 1'
#
loop_
_entity.id
_entity.type
_entity.pdbx_description
1 polymer ?
#
loop_
_entity_poly.entity_id
_entity_poly.type
_entity_poly.pdbx_seq_one_letter_code
_entity_poly.pdbx_strand_id
1 'polypeptide(L)'
;MVGFPGGPKAFEICAKFCYGMIVTLNAYNVVAARCAAEYLEMTEDVDRGNLIFKIEVFLNSSIFRSWKDSIIVLQTTKSLLPWSEDLKIVGRCIDSIASKTSVDPASITWSYTYNRKLSVPDKIVEEGINFREKIESVPKDWWVEDICELDIDLYKRVMITVKSKGRMDGKVIGEALKTYAVRWLPNSFDESVSDALTCRYKYLVETLICLLPPDKGVGCLCSFLLKLLKFSVLVGVNDSPREDLVKRISLKLHEASVKDLLVPARPPQNTLYDVELIQCIVNRYMMHEKYNQDEKNKANGDFILGHEHVTLMNLGKLIDGYLAEIAHDTNLTISSFIDLSQSIPDSARPIQDGLYKAIDIYLKEHPSLTKAEKKKICGLMDVKKLTMDASMHAAQNERLPLRVVVQVLFFEQVRAASGVQALNNNARDTSNSTTNTDEEWEKTAADDNKSLKKQMSRMKIKDEDFRKNRKLLKKNSKSTKSGVQLLPSRSRRIFDRLWVVGRGHVENRSSETSGSSQSPTSLAPGDTKSFGSSSRQRRHSIS
;
A
#
# COMPACT_ATOMS: atom_id res chain seq x y z
N MET A 1 18.65 -32.97 -28.14
CA MET A 1 17.26 -32.54 -27.86
C MET A 1 17.21 -31.06 -27.45
N VAL A 2 17.64 -30.12 -28.31
CA VAL A 2 17.42 -28.69 -28.07
C VAL A 2 16.15 -28.31 -28.83
N GLY A 3 15.04 -28.11 -28.12
CA GLY A 3 13.73 -27.82 -28.72
C GLY A 3 12.58 -28.79 -28.34
N PHE A 4 12.85 -29.90 -27.66
CA PHE A 4 11.78 -30.80 -27.18
C PHE A 4 11.04 -30.17 -25.98
N PRO A 5 9.70 -30.06 -25.97
CA PRO A 5 8.96 -29.41 -24.90
C PRO A 5 9.11 -30.17 -23.57
N GLY A 6 9.37 -29.44 -22.48
CA GLY A 6 9.71 -30.05 -21.17
C GLY A 6 11.12 -30.66 -21.08
N GLY A 7 11.88 -30.67 -22.17
CA GLY A 7 13.26 -31.16 -22.22
C GLY A 7 13.42 -32.65 -21.92
N PRO A 8 14.65 -33.12 -21.66
CA PRO A 8 14.96 -34.55 -21.54
C PRO A 8 14.14 -35.29 -20.46
N LYS A 9 13.79 -34.63 -19.36
CA LYS A 9 12.98 -35.24 -18.28
C LYS A 9 11.54 -35.52 -18.70
N ALA A 10 10.97 -34.70 -19.59
CA ALA A 10 9.64 -34.94 -20.14
C ALA A 10 9.67 -36.03 -21.22
N PHE A 11 10.73 -36.06 -22.05
CA PHE A 11 10.96 -37.17 -22.98
C PHE A 11 11.15 -38.50 -22.24
N GLU A 12 11.90 -38.52 -21.14
CA GLU A 12 12.10 -39.71 -20.28
C GLU A 12 10.76 -40.23 -19.72
N ILE A 13 9.84 -39.34 -19.35
CA ILE A 13 8.47 -39.69 -18.93
C ILE A 13 7.70 -40.37 -20.08
N CYS A 14 7.70 -39.78 -21.28
CA CYS A 14 7.04 -40.37 -22.45
C CYS A 14 7.64 -41.73 -22.84
N ALA A 15 8.98 -41.83 -22.89
CA ALA A 15 9.68 -43.06 -23.23
C ALA A 15 9.39 -44.18 -22.20
N LYS A 16 9.41 -43.87 -20.89
CA LYS A 16 9.04 -44.82 -19.84
C LYS A 16 7.62 -45.36 -20.02
N PHE A 17 6.67 -44.49 -20.37
CA PHE A 17 5.31 -44.91 -20.68
C PHE A 17 5.25 -45.88 -21.87
N CYS A 18 5.93 -45.57 -22.98
CA CYS A 18 5.98 -46.44 -24.17
C CYS A 18 6.60 -47.82 -23.89
N TYR A 19 7.55 -47.91 -22.95
CA TYR A 19 8.12 -49.18 -22.49
C TYR A 19 7.32 -49.86 -21.37
N GLY A 20 6.08 -49.42 -21.09
CA GLY A 20 5.20 -50.01 -20.07
C GLY A 20 5.64 -49.77 -18.62
N MET A 21 6.61 -48.87 -18.40
CA MET A 21 7.10 -48.55 -17.06
C MET A 21 6.16 -47.59 -16.33
N ILE A 22 6.09 -47.72 -14.99
CA ILE A 22 5.29 -46.82 -14.15
C ILE A 22 5.87 -45.39 -14.19
N VAL A 23 5.01 -44.42 -14.54
CA VAL A 23 5.32 -42.99 -14.57
C VAL A 23 4.65 -42.29 -13.39
N THR A 24 5.41 -41.53 -12.60
CA THR A 24 4.90 -40.71 -11.50
C THR A 24 4.66 -39.26 -11.93
N LEU A 25 3.39 -38.85 -12.02
CA LEU A 25 3.00 -37.47 -12.30
C LEU A 25 2.75 -36.68 -11.00
N ASN A 26 3.10 -35.40 -11.01
CA ASN A 26 2.89 -34.44 -9.92
C ASN A 26 2.83 -33.00 -10.45
N ALA A 27 2.52 -32.04 -9.59
CA ALA A 27 2.37 -30.63 -9.96
C ALA A 27 3.61 -29.98 -10.62
N TYR A 28 4.81 -30.51 -10.39
CA TYR A 28 6.06 -29.97 -10.95
C TYR A 28 6.42 -30.54 -12.33
N ASN A 29 5.91 -31.72 -12.70
CA ASN A 29 6.25 -32.38 -13.98
C ASN A 29 5.06 -32.56 -14.94
N VAL A 30 3.81 -32.45 -14.47
CA VAL A 30 2.61 -32.76 -15.27
C VAL A 30 2.47 -31.90 -16.52
N VAL A 31 2.80 -30.59 -16.46
CA VAL A 31 2.73 -29.69 -17.62
C VAL A 31 3.78 -30.07 -18.66
N ALA A 32 5.01 -30.33 -18.22
CA ALA A 32 6.10 -30.75 -19.09
C ALA A 32 5.77 -32.08 -19.79
N ALA A 33 5.24 -33.06 -19.05
CA ALA A 33 4.76 -34.32 -19.59
C ALA A 33 3.56 -34.12 -20.56
N ARG A 34 2.63 -33.21 -20.26
CA ARG A 34 1.47 -32.93 -21.13
C ARG A 34 1.90 -32.35 -22.48
N CYS A 35 2.85 -31.41 -22.50
CA CYS A 35 3.39 -30.83 -23.73
C CYS A 35 4.25 -31.82 -24.51
N ALA A 36 5.04 -32.66 -23.82
CA ALA A 36 5.82 -33.73 -24.43
C ALA A 36 4.95 -34.82 -25.09
N ALA A 37 3.85 -35.21 -24.42
CA ALA A 37 2.90 -36.19 -24.94
C ALA A 37 2.12 -35.65 -26.15
N GLU A 38 1.82 -34.35 -26.20
CA GLU A 38 1.24 -33.70 -27.40
C GLU A 38 2.21 -33.73 -28.58
N TYR A 39 3.47 -33.32 -28.38
CA TYR A 39 4.51 -33.29 -29.41
C TYR A 39 4.86 -34.69 -29.96
N LEU A 40 4.56 -35.75 -29.20
CA LEU A 40 4.73 -37.14 -29.60
C LEU A 40 3.40 -37.81 -30.01
N GLU A 41 2.33 -37.04 -30.21
CA GLU A 41 1.01 -37.50 -30.69
C GLU A 41 0.46 -38.71 -29.90
N MET A 42 0.65 -38.71 -28.57
CA MET A 42 0.31 -39.83 -27.68
C MET A 42 -1.19 -39.86 -27.32
N THR A 43 -2.05 -39.93 -28.34
CA THR A 43 -3.51 -39.85 -28.27
C THR A 43 -4.19 -41.22 -28.10
N GLU A 44 -5.50 -41.21 -27.81
CA GLU A 44 -6.34 -42.42 -27.75
C GLU A 44 -6.52 -43.13 -29.10
N ASP A 45 -6.18 -42.46 -30.21
CA ASP A 45 -6.28 -43.00 -31.57
C ASP A 45 -5.19 -44.04 -31.86
N VAL A 46 -4.09 -44.00 -31.09
CA VAL A 46 -2.94 -44.92 -31.21
C VAL A 46 -3.08 -46.13 -30.27
N ASP A 47 -3.51 -45.90 -29.02
CA ASP A 47 -3.79 -46.94 -28.02
C ASP A 47 -4.77 -46.42 -26.96
N ARG A 48 -5.52 -47.31 -26.30
CA ARG A 48 -6.53 -46.94 -25.30
C ARG A 48 -5.94 -46.64 -23.93
N GLY A 49 -6.27 -45.47 -23.38
CA GLY A 49 -5.64 -44.96 -22.18
C GLY A 49 -4.18 -44.58 -22.43
N ASN A 50 -3.88 -43.91 -23.53
CA ASN A 50 -2.56 -43.38 -23.84
C ASN A 50 -2.18 -42.23 -22.86
N LEU A 51 -0.95 -41.74 -22.96
CA LEU A 51 -0.39 -40.81 -21.97
C LEU A 51 -1.15 -39.48 -21.90
N ILE A 52 -1.65 -38.94 -23.02
CA ILE A 52 -2.45 -37.71 -23.01
C ILE A 52 -3.71 -37.89 -22.17
N PHE A 53 -4.49 -38.96 -22.39
CA PHE A 53 -5.72 -39.22 -21.64
C PHE A 53 -5.43 -39.42 -20.15
N LYS A 54 -4.42 -40.23 -19.80
CA LYS A 54 -4.02 -40.45 -18.39
C LYS A 54 -3.59 -39.14 -17.70
N ILE A 55 -2.86 -38.26 -18.39
CA ILE A 55 -2.51 -36.93 -17.87
C ILE A 55 -3.76 -36.06 -17.70
N GLU A 56 -4.67 -36.04 -18.66
CA GLU A 56 -5.91 -35.24 -18.58
C GLU A 56 -6.84 -35.72 -17.45
N VAL A 57 -6.95 -37.04 -17.23
CA VAL A 57 -7.64 -37.59 -16.06
C VAL A 57 -6.97 -37.12 -14.76
N PHE A 58 -5.64 -37.17 -14.66
CA PHE A 58 -4.90 -36.71 -13.47
C PHE A 58 -5.04 -35.20 -13.21
N LEU A 59 -4.98 -34.38 -14.27
CA LEU A 59 -5.21 -32.93 -14.18
C LEU A 59 -6.60 -32.60 -13.61
N ASN A 60 -7.66 -33.21 -14.16
CA ASN A 60 -9.04 -32.90 -13.79
C ASN A 60 -9.50 -33.53 -12.46
N SER A 61 -8.94 -34.68 -12.07
CA SER A 61 -9.27 -35.39 -10.83
C SER A 61 -8.46 -34.93 -9.61
N SER A 62 -7.18 -34.58 -9.80
CA SER A 62 -6.25 -34.31 -8.71
C SER A 62 -5.79 -32.85 -8.69
N ILE A 63 -5.07 -32.41 -9.73
CA ILE A 63 -4.43 -31.08 -9.78
C ILE A 63 -5.46 -29.95 -9.63
N PHE A 64 -6.54 -29.97 -10.42
CA PHE A 64 -7.58 -28.95 -10.39
C PHE A 64 -8.55 -29.10 -9.19
N ARG A 65 -8.40 -30.14 -8.36
CA ARG A 65 -9.15 -30.32 -7.10
C ARG A 65 -8.35 -29.86 -5.87
N SER A 66 -7.02 -29.97 -5.93
CA SER A 66 -6.11 -29.37 -4.95
C SER A 66 -6.01 -27.84 -5.11
N TRP A 67 -5.70 -27.15 -4.01
CA TRP A 67 -5.38 -25.71 -4.00
C TRP A 67 -3.92 -25.48 -4.40
N LYS A 68 -2.98 -26.01 -3.61
CA LYS A 68 -1.53 -25.84 -3.81
C LYS A 68 -1.06 -26.35 -5.17
N ASP A 69 -1.53 -27.52 -5.61
CA ASP A 69 -1.09 -28.09 -6.89
C ASP A 69 -1.56 -27.27 -8.09
N SER A 70 -2.75 -26.65 -8.03
CA SER A 70 -3.19 -25.72 -9.07
C SER A 70 -2.30 -24.48 -9.19
N ILE A 71 -1.73 -23.99 -8.07
CA ILE A 71 -0.81 -22.85 -8.04
C ILE A 71 0.57 -23.26 -8.55
N ILE A 72 1.11 -24.39 -8.09
CA ILE A 72 2.41 -24.93 -8.53
C ILE A 72 2.37 -25.22 -10.04
N VAL A 73 1.32 -25.87 -10.54
CA VAL A 73 1.13 -26.12 -11.97
C VAL A 73 1.09 -24.80 -12.74
N LEU A 74 0.32 -23.80 -12.28
CA LEU A 74 0.30 -22.47 -12.90
C LEU A 74 1.70 -21.83 -12.97
N GLN A 75 2.50 -21.90 -11.91
CA GLN A 75 3.88 -21.41 -11.90
C GLN A 75 4.76 -22.13 -12.94
N THR A 76 4.65 -23.45 -13.10
CA THR A 76 5.46 -24.20 -14.07
C THR A 76 5.16 -23.84 -15.54
N THR A 77 3.91 -23.47 -15.86
CA THR A 77 3.48 -23.19 -17.24
C THR A 77 4.34 -22.16 -17.96
N LYS A 78 4.86 -21.15 -17.25
CA LYS A 78 5.67 -20.06 -17.81
C LYS A 78 6.95 -20.54 -18.52
N SER A 79 7.47 -21.71 -18.13
CA SER A 79 8.63 -22.34 -18.77
C SER A 79 8.31 -23.14 -20.05
N LEU A 80 7.02 -23.24 -20.41
CA LEU A 80 6.47 -24.11 -21.46
C LEU A 80 5.53 -23.35 -22.41
N LEU A 81 5.67 -22.03 -22.50
CA LEU A 81 4.97 -21.20 -23.49
C LEU A 81 5.56 -21.47 -24.90
N PRO A 82 4.75 -21.49 -25.96
CA PRO A 82 3.29 -21.27 -25.98
C PRO A 82 2.45 -22.48 -25.55
N TRP A 83 2.98 -23.72 -25.67
CA TRP A 83 2.26 -24.99 -25.48
C TRP A 83 1.30 -25.03 -24.28
N SER A 84 1.67 -24.49 -23.13
CA SER A 84 0.80 -24.50 -21.94
C SER A 84 -0.47 -23.64 -22.06
N GLU A 85 -0.51 -22.67 -22.97
CA GLU A 85 -1.71 -21.89 -23.33
C GLU A 85 -2.53 -22.57 -24.41
N ASP A 86 -1.88 -23.11 -25.45
CA ASP A 86 -2.54 -23.83 -26.54
C ASP A 86 -3.32 -25.05 -26.01
N LEU A 87 -2.71 -25.78 -25.06
CA LEU A 87 -3.30 -26.90 -24.31
C LEU A 87 -4.24 -26.46 -23.16
N LYS A 88 -4.50 -25.15 -23.08
CA LYS A 88 -5.45 -24.48 -22.15
C LYS A 88 -5.17 -24.78 -20.67
N ILE A 89 -3.94 -25.15 -20.33
CA ILE A 89 -3.55 -25.53 -18.96
C ILE A 89 -3.54 -24.29 -18.07
N VAL A 90 -2.98 -23.17 -18.56
CA VAL A 90 -2.95 -21.87 -17.86
C VAL A 90 -4.36 -21.41 -17.47
N GLY A 91 -5.30 -21.41 -18.42
CA GLY A 91 -6.70 -21.04 -18.18
C GLY A 91 -7.38 -21.94 -17.14
N ARG A 92 -7.26 -23.27 -17.30
CA ARG A 92 -7.82 -24.25 -16.35
C ARG A 92 -7.27 -24.09 -14.93
N CYS A 93 -5.99 -23.77 -14.77
CA CYS A 93 -5.41 -23.45 -13.46
C CYS A 93 -6.00 -22.16 -12.86
N ILE A 94 -6.10 -21.09 -13.64
CA ILE A 94 -6.68 -19.81 -13.20
C ILE A 94 -8.14 -19.99 -12.77
N ASP A 95 -8.94 -20.75 -13.53
CA ASP A 95 -10.33 -21.03 -13.19
C ASP A 95 -10.48 -21.95 -11.97
N SER A 96 -9.59 -22.94 -11.84
CA SER A 96 -9.45 -23.80 -10.66
C SER A 96 -9.14 -23.00 -9.39
N ILE A 97 -8.24 -22.01 -9.49
CA ILE A 97 -7.85 -21.15 -8.37
C ILE A 97 -9.01 -20.21 -8.01
N ALA A 98 -9.51 -19.44 -8.97
CA ALA A 98 -10.54 -18.43 -8.72
C ALA A 98 -11.91 -19.02 -8.32
N SER A 99 -12.18 -20.28 -8.66
CA SER A 99 -13.36 -20.98 -8.12
C SER A 99 -13.18 -21.34 -6.64
N LYS A 100 -11.98 -21.80 -6.21
CA LYS A 100 -11.68 -22.09 -4.80
C LYS A 100 -11.65 -20.87 -3.90
N THR A 101 -11.14 -19.72 -4.37
CA THR A 101 -11.20 -18.48 -3.56
C THR A 101 -12.63 -18.06 -3.22
N SER A 102 -13.63 -18.49 -3.99
CA SER A 102 -15.05 -18.17 -3.80
C SER A 102 -15.79 -19.17 -2.89
N VAL A 103 -15.10 -20.11 -2.25
CA VAL A 103 -15.68 -21.11 -1.34
C VAL A 103 -15.71 -20.56 0.08
N ASP A 104 -16.80 -20.83 0.80
CA ASP A 104 -17.00 -20.40 2.20
C ASP A 104 -15.86 -20.93 3.09
N PRO A 105 -15.11 -20.07 3.81
CA PRO A 105 -14.07 -20.48 4.74
C PRO A 105 -14.48 -21.56 5.75
N ALA A 106 -15.76 -21.64 6.14
CA ALA A 106 -16.25 -22.70 7.02
C ALA A 106 -16.21 -24.11 6.39
N SER A 107 -16.09 -24.21 5.07
CA SER A 107 -16.07 -25.47 4.30
C SER A 107 -14.68 -25.87 3.78
N ILE A 108 -13.63 -25.14 4.17
CA ILE A 108 -12.28 -25.34 3.63
C ILE A 108 -11.55 -26.50 4.32
N THR A 109 -11.18 -27.49 3.51
CA THR A 109 -10.39 -28.67 3.89
C THR A 109 -8.99 -28.69 3.25
N TRP A 110 -8.62 -27.64 2.51
CA TRP A 110 -7.33 -27.54 1.83
C TRP A 110 -6.22 -27.05 2.75
N SER A 111 -4.97 -27.43 2.45
CA SER A 111 -3.79 -26.81 3.05
C SER A 111 -3.51 -25.44 2.40
N TYR A 112 -3.38 -24.41 3.22
CA TYR A 112 -3.09 -23.03 2.82
C TYR A 112 -1.99 -22.44 3.71
N THR A 113 -1.37 -21.34 3.28
CA THR A 113 -0.33 -20.65 4.08
C THR A 113 -0.87 -19.32 4.62
N TYR A 114 -0.71 -19.10 5.93
CA TYR A 114 -1.18 -17.89 6.62
C TYR A 114 -0.27 -17.56 7.80
N ASN A 115 0.60 -16.56 7.64
CA ASN A 115 1.63 -16.17 8.61
C ASN A 115 1.33 -14.83 9.32
N ARG A 116 0.21 -14.17 9.02
CA ARG A 116 -0.04 -12.77 9.40
C ARG A 116 -0.17 -12.47 10.91
N LYS A 117 -0.04 -13.47 11.79
CA LYS A 117 -0.02 -13.28 13.27
C LYS A 117 1.14 -12.38 13.76
N LEU A 118 2.18 -12.17 12.97
CA LEU A 118 3.32 -11.29 13.28
C LEU A 118 3.05 -9.77 13.16
N SER A 119 1.79 -9.33 13.25
CA SER A 119 1.38 -7.92 13.05
C SER A 119 1.07 -7.16 14.34
N VAL A 120 1.16 -7.80 15.50
CA VAL A 120 0.99 -7.19 16.83
C VAL A 120 2.37 -7.16 17.51
N PRO A 121 2.85 -6.02 18.02
CA PRO A 121 4.05 -5.99 18.85
C PRO A 121 3.81 -6.74 20.15
N ASP A 122 4.56 -7.81 20.40
CA ASP A 122 4.37 -8.67 21.58
C ASP A 122 4.52 -7.88 22.87
N LYS A 123 3.41 -7.79 23.63
CA LYS A 123 3.50 -7.62 25.07
C LYS A 123 3.94 -8.96 25.65
N ILE A 124 5.24 -9.09 25.91
CA ILE A 124 5.78 -10.21 26.68
C ILE A 124 5.08 -10.21 28.05
N VAL A 125 4.26 -11.24 28.26
CA VAL A 125 3.65 -11.59 29.55
C VAL A 125 3.94 -13.07 29.72
N GLU A 126 4.75 -13.39 30.73
CA GLU A 126 5.01 -14.77 31.12
C GLU A 126 3.81 -15.35 31.90
N GLU A 127 3.85 -16.68 32.07
CA GLU A 127 2.94 -17.51 32.88
C GLU A 127 1.59 -17.95 32.26
N GLY A 128 1.12 -19.12 32.72
CA GLY A 128 -0.27 -19.58 32.51
C GLY A 128 -0.50 -20.56 31.36
N ILE A 129 -0.05 -21.81 31.51
CA ILE A 129 -0.36 -22.94 30.59
C ILE A 129 -1.87 -23.02 30.31
N ASN A 130 -2.30 -22.72 29.09
CA ASN A 130 -3.64 -23.06 28.58
C ASN A 130 -3.71 -23.07 27.04
N PHE A 131 -2.80 -23.81 26.38
CA PHE A 131 -2.89 -24.12 24.95
C PHE A 131 -4.04 -25.13 24.66
N ARG A 132 -5.29 -24.71 24.88
CA ARG A 132 -6.40 -25.20 24.07
C ARG A 132 -6.46 -24.34 22.83
N GLU A 133 -6.02 -24.89 21.70
CA GLU A 133 -6.27 -24.33 20.38
C GLU A 133 -7.79 -24.25 20.16
N LYS A 134 -8.36 -23.08 20.47
CA LYS A 134 -9.70 -22.71 20.04
C LYS A 134 -9.63 -22.67 18.52
N ILE A 135 -10.27 -23.64 17.85
CA ILE A 135 -10.24 -23.79 16.39
C ILE A 135 -10.59 -22.44 15.75
N GLU A 136 -9.58 -21.76 15.23
CA GLU A 136 -9.75 -20.48 14.57
C GLU A 136 -10.45 -20.75 13.23
N SER A 137 -11.67 -20.25 13.08
CA SER A 137 -12.41 -20.29 11.83
C SER A 137 -11.53 -19.72 10.72
N VAL A 138 -11.38 -20.46 9.62
CA VAL A 138 -10.47 -20.11 8.50
C VAL A 138 -10.65 -18.64 8.10
N PRO A 139 -9.58 -17.82 8.04
CA PRO A 139 -9.69 -16.41 7.69
C PRO A 139 -10.34 -16.20 6.32
N LYS A 140 -11.10 -15.11 6.13
CA LYS A 140 -11.74 -14.80 4.82
C LYS A 140 -10.73 -14.61 3.68
N ASP A 141 -9.48 -14.33 4.03
CA ASP A 141 -8.35 -14.04 3.16
C ASP A 141 -7.24 -15.12 3.24
N TRP A 142 -7.60 -16.33 3.70
CA TRP A 142 -6.74 -17.54 3.78
C TRP A 142 -5.88 -17.81 2.54
N TRP A 143 -6.37 -17.44 1.36
CA TRP A 143 -5.76 -17.70 0.05
C TRP A 143 -4.69 -16.67 -0.35
N VAL A 144 -4.61 -15.55 0.36
CA VAL A 144 -3.88 -14.36 -0.12
C VAL A 144 -2.37 -14.59 -0.20
N GLU A 145 -1.75 -15.18 0.82
CA GLU A 145 -0.29 -15.34 0.85
C GLU A 145 0.21 -16.29 -0.25
N ASP A 146 -0.59 -17.34 -0.55
CA ASP A 146 -0.31 -18.32 -1.61
C ASP A 146 -0.37 -17.69 -3.02
N ILE A 147 -1.38 -16.86 -3.28
CA ILE A 147 -1.50 -16.16 -4.57
C ILE A 147 -0.44 -15.05 -4.72
N CYS A 148 0.09 -14.54 -3.60
CA CYS A 148 1.22 -13.61 -3.64
C CYS A 148 2.57 -14.25 -4.04
N GLU A 149 2.63 -15.58 -4.21
CA GLU A 149 3.80 -16.29 -4.74
C GLU A 149 3.83 -16.33 -6.29
N LEU A 150 2.76 -15.86 -6.95
CA LEU A 150 2.73 -15.72 -8.40
C LEU A 150 3.50 -14.46 -8.85
N ASP A 151 4.18 -14.56 -9.99
CA ASP A 151 4.70 -13.36 -10.67
C ASP A 151 3.56 -12.48 -11.19
N ILE A 152 3.89 -11.23 -11.50
CA ILE A 152 2.91 -10.17 -11.77
C ILE A 152 1.95 -10.50 -12.91
N ASP A 153 2.35 -11.25 -13.94
CA ASP A 153 1.49 -11.57 -15.09
C ASP A 153 0.51 -12.70 -14.75
N LEU A 154 0.97 -13.72 -14.02
CA LEU A 154 0.11 -14.79 -13.51
C LEU A 154 -0.83 -14.28 -12.42
N TYR A 155 -0.34 -13.45 -11.50
CA TYR A 155 -1.12 -12.78 -10.45
C TYR A 155 -2.22 -11.91 -11.06
N LYS A 156 -1.89 -11.08 -12.05
CA LYS A 156 -2.84 -10.23 -12.79
C LYS A 156 -3.97 -11.03 -13.40
N ARG A 157 -3.68 -12.16 -14.05
CA ARG A 157 -4.71 -13.01 -14.68
C ARG A 157 -5.58 -13.71 -13.65
N VAL A 158 -5.00 -14.24 -12.57
CA VAL A 158 -5.75 -14.80 -11.43
C VAL A 158 -6.68 -13.74 -10.82
N MET A 159 -6.17 -12.56 -10.51
CA MET A 159 -6.95 -11.49 -9.88
C MET A 159 -8.04 -10.91 -10.80
N ILE A 160 -7.82 -10.86 -12.11
CA ILE A 160 -8.87 -10.53 -13.09
C ILE A 160 -10.01 -11.56 -13.03
N THR A 161 -9.70 -12.87 -13.00
CA THR A 161 -10.72 -13.92 -12.94
C THR A 161 -11.40 -14.02 -11.56
N VAL A 162 -10.70 -13.70 -10.46
CA VAL A 162 -11.32 -13.54 -9.13
C VAL A 162 -12.29 -12.37 -9.12
N LYS A 163 -11.93 -11.22 -9.70
CA LYS A 163 -12.81 -10.05 -9.86
C LYS A 163 -14.02 -10.36 -10.75
N SER A 164 -13.83 -10.97 -11.92
CA SER A 164 -14.92 -11.21 -12.87
C SER A 164 -15.95 -12.23 -12.37
N LYS A 165 -15.58 -13.13 -11.45
CA LYS A 165 -16.52 -14.05 -10.79
C LYS A 165 -17.41 -13.38 -9.75
N GLY A 166 -17.13 -12.14 -9.32
CA GLY A 166 -18.03 -11.28 -8.53
C GLY A 166 -18.38 -11.75 -7.11
N ARG A 167 -17.80 -12.87 -6.63
CA ARG A 167 -18.14 -13.52 -5.35
C ARG A 167 -17.27 -13.08 -4.16
N MET A 168 -16.28 -12.22 -4.40
CA MET A 168 -15.30 -11.81 -3.39
C MET A 168 -15.56 -10.37 -2.91
N ASP A 169 -15.54 -10.15 -1.59
CA ASP A 169 -15.61 -8.82 -1.00
C ASP A 169 -14.43 -7.95 -1.46
N GLY A 170 -14.72 -6.73 -1.92
CA GLY A 170 -13.71 -5.73 -2.30
C GLY A 170 -12.65 -5.52 -1.23
N LYS A 171 -12.98 -5.65 0.06
CA LYS A 171 -12.02 -5.56 1.18
C LYS A 171 -10.98 -6.68 1.16
N VAL A 172 -11.38 -7.91 0.81
CA VAL A 172 -10.46 -9.05 0.70
C VAL A 172 -9.58 -8.90 -0.54
N ILE A 173 -10.13 -8.39 -1.65
CA ILE A 173 -9.35 -8.04 -2.85
C ILE A 173 -8.33 -6.94 -2.55
N GLY A 174 -8.71 -5.89 -1.81
CA GLY A 174 -7.80 -4.82 -1.40
C GLY A 174 -6.70 -5.29 -0.47
N GLU A 175 -7.00 -6.18 0.48
CA GLU A 175 -5.99 -6.80 1.35
C GLU A 175 -5.06 -7.74 0.58
N ALA A 176 -5.56 -8.43 -0.45
CA ALA A 176 -4.74 -9.22 -1.37
C ALA A 176 -3.75 -8.35 -2.16
N LEU A 177 -4.20 -7.21 -2.68
CA LEU A 177 -3.37 -6.26 -3.41
C LEU A 177 -2.35 -5.56 -2.49
N LYS A 178 -2.74 -5.22 -1.26
CA LYS A 178 -1.85 -4.70 -0.21
C LYS A 178 -0.78 -5.72 0.18
N THR A 179 -1.13 -6.99 0.33
CA THR A 179 -0.17 -8.05 0.66
C THR A 179 0.81 -8.28 -0.50
N TYR A 180 0.32 -8.25 -1.74
CA TYR A 180 1.19 -8.32 -2.93
C TYR A 180 2.16 -7.14 -3.01
N ALA A 181 1.64 -5.91 -2.81
CA ALA A 181 2.45 -4.69 -2.79
C ALA A 181 3.56 -4.76 -1.75
N VAL A 182 3.26 -5.16 -0.50
CA VAL A 182 4.24 -5.28 0.58
C VAL A 182 5.28 -6.40 0.33
N ARG A 183 4.93 -7.43 -0.44
CA ARG A 183 5.88 -8.50 -0.81
C ARG A 183 6.83 -8.12 -1.95
N TRP A 184 6.35 -7.33 -2.93
CA TRP A 184 7.05 -7.12 -4.20
C TRP A 184 7.55 -5.68 -4.46
N LEU A 185 7.02 -4.66 -3.79
CA LEU A 185 7.59 -3.31 -3.78
C LEU A 185 8.63 -3.16 -2.66
N PRO A 186 9.67 -2.30 -2.83
CA PRO A 186 10.60 -2.01 -1.76
C PRO A 186 9.96 -1.10 -0.71
N ASN A 187 10.38 -1.20 0.56
CA ASN A 187 9.88 -0.34 1.65
C ASN A 187 10.25 1.15 1.48
N SER A 188 11.31 1.41 0.72
CA SER A 188 11.81 2.74 0.33
C SER A 188 12.29 2.64 -1.11
N PHE A 189 11.91 3.61 -1.96
CA PHE A 189 12.53 3.74 -3.28
C PHE A 189 13.91 4.37 -3.13
N ASP A 190 14.90 3.83 -3.83
CA ASP A 190 16.25 4.39 -3.94
C ASP A 190 16.41 4.87 -5.38
N GLU A 191 16.83 6.11 -5.57
CA GLU A 191 16.92 6.74 -6.90
C GLU A 191 18.11 6.17 -7.72
N SER A 192 19.02 5.43 -7.09
CA SER A 192 20.09 4.66 -7.77
C SER A 192 19.62 3.34 -8.40
N VAL A 193 18.32 3.03 -8.35
CA VAL A 193 17.75 1.82 -8.96
C VAL A 193 17.88 1.82 -10.48
N SER A 194 18.41 0.72 -11.02
CA SER A 194 18.52 0.48 -12.47
C SER A 194 17.19 0.67 -13.19
N ASP A 195 17.20 1.37 -14.32
CA ASP A 195 16.02 1.71 -15.13
C ASP A 195 15.13 0.49 -15.47
N ALA A 196 15.73 -0.63 -15.87
CA ALA A 196 15.01 -1.88 -16.10
C ALA A 196 14.22 -2.44 -14.88
N LEU A 197 14.64 -2.12 -13.66
CA LEU A 197 13.92 -2.44 -12.42
C LEU A 197 12.85 -1.38 -12.11
N THR A 198 13.12 -0.10 -12.40
CA THR A 198 12.11 0.98 -12.40
C THR A 198 10.95 0.65 -13.35
N CYS A 199 11.21 0.20 -14.58
CA CYS A 199 10.16 -0.25 -15.50
C CYS A 199 9.33 -1.42 -14.95
N ARG A 200 9.97 -2.38 -14.25
CA ARG A 200 9.25 -3.49 -13.59
C ARG A 200 8.34 -3.00 -12.47
N TYR A 201 8.81 -2.07 -11.63
CA TYR A 201 8.00 -1.45 -10.60
C TYR A 201 6.86 -0.60 -11.19
N LYS A 202 7.07 0.09 -12.32
CA LYS A 202 6.02 0.83 -13.04
C LYS A 202 4.90 -0.10 -13.47
N TYR A 203 5.23 -1.18 -14.18
CA TYR A 203 4.25 -2.18 -14.63
C TYR A 203 3.52 -2.87 -13.47
N LEU A 204 4.21 -3.09 -12.34
CA LEU A 204 3.62 -3.65 -11.12
C LEU A 204 2.61 -2.69 -10.49
N VAL A 205 2.98 -1.41 -10.30
CA VAL A 205 2.07 -0.39 -9.73
C VAL A 205 0.88 -0.13 -10.65
N GLU A 206 1.10 0.00 -11.97
CA GLU A 206 0.02 0.13 -12.96
C GLU A 206 -0.94 -1.08 -12.92
N THR A 207 -0.39 -2.30 -12.84
CA THR A 207 -1.19 -3.51 -12.69
C THR A 207 -1.97 -3.53 -11.38
N LEU A 208 -1.37 -3.17 -10.24
CA LEU A 208 -2.07 -3.08 -8.96
C LEU A 208 -3.22 -2.06 -9.00
N ILE A 209 -3.03 -0.91 -9.64
CA ILE A 209 -4.08 0.11 -9.82
C ILE A 209 -5.24 -0.45 -10.65
N CYS A 210 -4.98 -1.06 -11.81
CA CYS A 210 -6.02 -1.69 -12.64
C CYS A 210 -6.74 -2.85 -11.91
N LEU A 211 -6.07 -3.50 -10.96
CA LEU A 211 -6.68 -4.54 -10.13
C LEU A 211 -7.51 -4.00 -8.96
N LEU A 212 -7.48 -2.71 -8.62
CA LEU A 212 -8.27 -2.17 -7.51
C LEU A 212 -9.78 -2.47 -7.62
N PRO A 213 -10.49 -2.71 -6.49
CA PRO A 213 -11.93 -2.96 -6.49
C PRO A 213 -12.74 -1.77 -7.06
N PRO A 214 -13.81 -1.98 -7.86
CA PRO A 214 -14.55 -0.89 -8.53
C PRO A 214 -15.43 -0.04 -7.57
N ASP A 215 -15.70 -0.56 -6.38
CA ASP A 215 -16.63 -0.07 -5.35
C ASP A 215 -16.21 1.24 -4.65
N LYS A 216 -16.04 2.35 -5.39
CA LYS A 216 -15.84 3.71 -4.84
C LYS A 216 -14.71 3.84 -3.78
N GLY A 217 -13.74 2.93 -3.78
CA GLY A 217 -12.65 2.86 -2.80
C GLY A 217 -12.98 2.11 -1.49
N VAL A 218 -14.21 1.62 -1.29
CA VAL A 218 -14.67 0.93 -0.05
C VAL A 218 -13.78 -0.26 0.30
N GLY A 219 -13.41 -1.07 -0.69
CA GLY A 219 -12.54 -2.23 -0.53
C GLY A 219 -11.07 -1.94 -0.18
N CYS A 220 -10.64 -0.69 -0.02
CA CYS A 220 -9.25 -0.35 0.30
C CYS A 220 -9.14 0.66 1.46
N LEU A 221 -8.04 0.58 2.21
CA LEU A 221 -7.66 1.58 3.21
C LEU A 221 -7.05 2.80 2.51
N CYS A 222 -7.46 4.01 2.87
CA CYS A 222 -6.91 5.23 2.27
C CYS A 222 -5.37 5.33 2.38
N SER A 223 -4.79 4.90 3.51
CA SER A 223 -3.33 4.86 3.71
C SER A 223 -2.60 3.83 2.82
N PHE A 224 -3.28 2.80 2.30
CA PHE A 224 -2.71 1.93 1.26
C PHE A 224 -2.73 2.62 -0.11
N LEU A 225 -3.85 3.25 -0.47
CA LEU A 225 -3.99 3.98 -1.73
C LEU A 225 -3.00 5.16 -1.82
N LEU A 226 -2.83 5.93 -0.73
CA LEU A 226 -1.83 7.01 -0.64
C LEU A 226 -0.39 6.50 -0.74
N LYS A 227 -0.06 5.34 -0.16
CA LYS A 227 1.26 4.71 -0.36
C LYS A 227 1.46 4.28 -1.81
N LEU A 228 0.43 3.71 -2.45
CA LEU A 228 0.46 3.36 -3.87
C LEU A 228 0.62 4.60 -4.76
N LEU A 229 0.06 5.75 -4.36
CA LEU A 229 0.23 7.04 -5.04
C LEU A 229 1.66 7.57 -4.88
N LYS A 230 2.25 7.48 -3.68
CA LYS A 230 3.68 7.82 -3.48
C LYS A 230 4.57 6.97 -4.38
N PHE A 231 4.34 5.66 -4.47
CA PHE A 231 5.10 4.81 -5.39
C PHE A 231 4.83 5.13 -6.87
N SER A 232 3.59 5.42 -7.27
CA SER A 232 3.28 5.78 -8.66
C SER A 232 3.94 7.10 -9.07
N VAL A 233 4.01 8.08 -8.15
CA VAL A 233 4.75 9.35 -8.29
C VAL A 233 6.27 9.16 -8.19
N LEU A 234 6.79 8.15 -7.48
CA LEU A 234 8.24 7.88 -7.44
C LEU A 234 8.76 7.24 -8.73
N VAL A 235 8.11 6.18 -9.24
CA VAL A 235 8.59 5.41 -10.41
C VAL A 235 7.98 5.87 -11.76
N GLY A 236 7.10 6.88 -11.75
CA GLY A 236 6.67 7.57 -12.98
C GLY A 236 5.60 6.82 -13.78
N VAL A 237 4.58 6.34 -13.08
CA VAL A 237 3.35 5.75 -13.64
C VAL A 237 2.61 6.76 -14.53
N ASN A 238 1.96 6.26 -15.59
CA ASN A 238 1.21 7.09 -16.53
C ASN A 238 0.01 7.80 -15.86
N ASP A 239 -0.43 8.93 -16.43
CA ASP A 239 -1.46 9.77 -15.81
C ASP A 239 -2.83 9.10 -15.65
N SER A 240 -3.25 8.24 -16.60
CA SER A 240 -4.57 7.59 -16.53
C SER A 240 -4.74 6.69 -15.29
N PRO A 241 -3.82 5.76 -14.96
CA PRO A 241 -3.83 5.06 -13.68
C PRO A 241 -3.68 5.99 -12.46
N ARG A 242 -2.83 7.02 -12.54
CA ARG A 242 -2.63 7.98 -11.45
C ARG A 242 -3.92 8.76 -11.11
N GLU A 243 -4.67 9.14 -12.14
CA GLU A 243 -5.95 9.84 -12.08
C GLU A 243 -7.08 8.99 -11.46
N ASP A 244 -7.17 7.70 -11.80
CA ASP A 244 -8.12 6.78 -11.15
C ASP A 244 -7.77 6.57 -9.66
N LEU A 245 -6.48 6.46 -9.33
CA LEU A 245 -6.01 6.36 -7.95
C LEU A 245 -6.32 7.64 -7.15
N VAL A 246 -6.09 8.82 -7.73
CA VAL A 246 -6.44 10.13 -7.13
C VAL A 246 -7.94 10.24 -6.85
N LYS A 247 -8.81 9.81 -7.78
CA LYS A 247 -10.27 9.76 -7.57
C LYS A 247 -10.65 8.89 -6.36
N ARG A 248 -10.05 7.69 -6.25
CA ARG A 248 -10.30 6.75 -5.14
C ARG A 248 -9.83 7.28 -3.78
N ILE A 249 -8.68 7.95 -3.74
CA ILE A 249 -8.15 8.58 -2.52
C ILE A 249 -9.06 9.75 -2.11
N SER A 250 -9.49 10.57 -3.06
CA SER A 250 -10.35 11.73 -2.78
C SER A 250 -11.60 11.32 -2.01
N LEU A 251 -12.30 10.26 -2.44
CA LEU A 251 -13.51 9.74 -1.78
C LEU A 251 -13.33 9.28 -0.32
N LYS A 252 -12.09 9.12 0.16
CA LYS A 252 -11.74 8.62 1.50
C LYS A 252 -10.69 9.46 2.22
N LEU A 253 -10.46 10.71 1.81
CA LEU A 253 -9.34 11.50 2.33
C LEU A 253 -9.41 11.69 3.86
N HIS A 254 -10.61 11.73 4.45
CA HIS A 254 -10.83 11.80 5.90
C HIS A 254 -10.37 10.54 6.69
N GLU A 255 -10.06 9.41 6.03
CA GLU A 255 -9.47 8.22 6.67
C GLU A 255 -7.94 8.30 6.83
N ALA A 256 -7.28 9.28 6.20
CA ALA A 256 -5.81 9.34 6.12
C ALA A 256 -5.15 9.95 7.37
N SER A 257 -3.87 9.65 7.58
CA SER A 257 -3.02 10.38 8.53
C SER A 257 -2.15 11.41 7.80
N VAL A 258 -1.68 12.44 8.50
CA VAL A 258 -0.79 13.47 7.93
C VAL A 258 0.45 12.85 7.27
N LYS A 259 0.99 11.77 7.85
CA LYS A 259 2.14 11.02 7.29
C LYS A 259 1.83 10.35 5.96
N ASP A 260 0.58 9.99 5.69
CA ASP A 260 0.15 9.44 4.41
C ASP A 260 0.05 10.52 3.33
N LEU A 261 -0.18 11.79 3.69
CA LEU A 261 -0.21 12.95 2.76
C LEU A 261 1.18 13.45 2.35
N LEU A 262 2.26 13.08 3.05
CA LEU A 262 3.64 13.48 2.71
C LEU A 262 4.15 12.81 1.42
N VAL A 263 3.63 13.22 0.25
CA VAL A 263 4.09 12.76 -1.08
C VAL A 263 5.31 13.59 -1.49
N PRO A 264 6.47 12.98 -1.80
CA PRO A 264 7.63 13.71 -2.25
C PRO A 264 7.35 14.52 -3.52
N ALA A 265 7.84 15.75 -3.56
CA ALA A 265 7.88 16.55 -4.79
C ALA A 265 8.81 15.90 -5.84
N ARG A 266 8.66 16.34 -7.10
CA ARG A 266 9.54 15.95 -8.20
C ARG A 266 10.17 17.16 -8.88
N PRO A 267 11.44 17.10 -9.32
CA PRO A 267 12.01 18.10 -10.21
C PRO A 267 11.07 18.37 -11.40
N PRO A 268 10.76 19.64 -11.74
CA PRO A 268 11.44 20.86 -11.31
C PRO A 268 10.88 21.54 -10.04
N GLN A 269 9.97 20.92 -9.27
CA GLN A 269 9.53 21.46 -7.98
C GLN A 269 10.71 21.47 -6.98
N ASN A 270 10.94 22.60 -6.31
CA ASN A 270 11.98 22.77 -5.27
C ASN A 270 11.47 22.50 -3.84
N THR A 271 10.16 22.27 -3.65
CA THR A 271 9.60 21.91 -2.35
C THR A 271 10.00 20.50 -1.94
N LEU A 272 9.84 20.15 -0.66
CA LEU A 272 10.03 18.79 -0.15
C LEU A 272 8.86 17.87 -0.54
N TYR A 273 7.67 18.44 -0.72
CA TYR A 273 6.42 17.70 -0.96
C TYR A 273 5.60 18.29 -2.12
N ASP A 274 4.84 17.43 -2.79
CA ASP A 274 3.92 17.77 -3.89
C ASP A 274 2.61 18.34 -3.32
N VAL A 275 2.64 19.63 -2.95
CA VAL A 275 1.50 20.35 -2.35
C VAL A 275 0.34 20.49 -3.34
N GLU A 276 0.65 20.65 -4.63
CA GLU A 276 -0.34 20.81 -5.71
C GLU A 276 -1.18 19.53 -5.89
N LEU A 277 -0.55 18.35 -5.84
CA LEU A 277 -1.24 17.06 -5.86
C LEU A 277 -2.17 16.88 -4.64
N ILE A 278 -1.71 17.22 -3.43
CA ILE A 278 -2.56 17.15 -2.23
C ILE A 278 -3.75 18.12 -2.34
N GLN A 279 -3.53 19.36 -2.79
CA GLN A 279 -4.61 20.32 -3.03
C GLN A 279 -5.60 19.82 -4.09
N CYS A 280 -5.12 19.16 -5.15
CA CYS A 280 -5.97 18.54 -6.16
C CYS A 280 -6.89 17.46 -5.56
N ILE A 281 -6.36 16.59 -4.69
CA ILE A 281 -7.14 15.55 -3.98
C ILE A 281 -8.16 16.18 -3.03
N VAL A 282 -7.78 17.22 -2.27
CA VAL A 282 -8.70 17.96 -1.37
C VAL A 282 -9.84 18.59 -2.16
N ASN A 283 -9.54 19.33 -3.24
CA ASN A 283 -10.54 19.98 -4.08
C ASN A 283 -11.55 18.96 -4.65
N ARG A 284 -11.08 17.78 -5.09
CA ARG A 284 -11.93 16.68 -5.57
C ARG A 284 -12.83 16.11 -4.48
N TYR A 285 -12.32 15.91 -3.26
CA TYR A 285 -13.15 15.49 -2.13
C TYR A 285 -14.26 16.51 -1.85
N MET A 286 -13.92 17.81 -1.83
CA MET A 286 -14.89 18.88 -1.63
C MET A 286 -15.94 19.00 -2.75
N MET A 287 -15.62 18.60 -3.99
CA MET A 287 -16.63 18.48 -5.05
C MET A 287 -17.55 17.27 -4.84
N HIS A 288 -17.01 16.13 -4.39
CA HIS A 288 -17.79 14.94 -4.12
C HIS A 288 -18.75 15.11 -2.93
N GLU A 289 -18.33 15.76 -1.85
CA GLU A 289 -19.23 16.02 -0.71
C GLU A 289 -20.40 16.95 -1.11
N LYS A 290 -20.12 18.02 -1.86
CA LYS A 290 -21.19 18.90 -2.40
C LYS A 290 -22.18 18.12 -3.27
N TYR A 291 -21.69 17.30 -4.19
CA TYR A 291 -22.56 16.48 -5.05
C TYR A 291 -23.43 15.51 -4.24
N ASN A 292 -22.86 14.82 -3.24
CA ASN A 292 -23.60 13.94 -2.34
C ASN A 292 -24.69 14.69 -1.56
N GLN A 293 -24.39 15.92 -1.10
CA GLN A 293 -25.33 16.78 -0.40
C GLN A 293 -26.48 17.22 -1.32
N ASP A 294 -26.18 17.61 -2.56
CA ASP A 294 -27.17 18.04 -3.55
C ASP A 294 -28.07 16.91 -4.08
N GLU A 295 -27.64 15.63 -4.03
CA GLU A 295 -28.54 14.50 -4.26
C GLU A 295 -29.41 14.21 -3.02
N LYS A 296 -28.83 14.19 -1.82
CA LYS A 296 -29.57 13.92 -0.57
C LYS A 296 -30.63 14.96 -0.27
N ASN A 297 -30.36 16.24 -0.52
CA ASN A 297 -31.32 17.33 -0.37
C ASN A 297 -32.57 17.21 -1.27
N LYS A 298 -32.55 16.32 -2.28
CA LYS A 298 -33.70 16.06 -3.19
C LYS A 298 -34.51 14.81 -2.79
N ALA A 299 -34.00 14.00 -1.87
CA ALA A 299 -34.70 12.84 -1.34
C ALA A 299 -35.12 13.14 0.10
N ASN A 300 -36.41 13.43 0.32
CA ASN A 300 -36.98 13.80 1.63
C ASN A 300 -36.39 12.93 2.76
N GLY A 301 -35.54 13.54 3.58
CA GLY A 301 -34.50 12.81 4.30
C GLY A 301 -34.86 12.47 5.75
N ASP A 302 -33.95 11.72 6.37
CA ASP A 302 -33.77 11.75 7.82
C ASP A 302 -32.30 11.46 8.22
N PHE A 303 -31.86 12.05 9.33
CA PHE A 303 -30.77 11.63 10.23
C PHE A 303 -29.40 11.08 9.68
N ILE A 304 -28.69 11.80 8.79
CA ILE A 304 -27.24 11.51 8.49
C ILE A 304 -26.26 12.68 8.73
N LEU A 305 -26.74 13.93 8.86
CA LEU A 305 -25.91 15.15 8.94
C LEU A 305 -24.72 15.08 9.93
N GLY A 306 -24.88 14.40 11.07
CA GLY A 306 -23.82 14.26 12.07
C GLY A 306 -22.57 13.51 11.58
N HIS A 307 -22.70 12.50 10.72
CA HIS A 307 -21.55 11.73 10.22
C HIS A 307 -20.74 12.52 9.18
N GLU A 308 -21.44 13.25 8.31
CA GLU A 308 -20.86 14.12 7.28
C GLU A 308 -20.10 15.28 7.93
N HIS A 309 -20.68 15.90 8.96
CA HIS A 309 -19.98 16.93 9.74
C HIS A 309 -18.72 16.39 10.45
N VAL A 310 -18.74 15.15 10.97
CA VAL A 310 -17.57 14.53 11.60
C VAL A 310 -16.47 14.20 10.58
N THR A 311 -16.82 13.67 9.41
CA THR A 311 -15.83 13.40 8.34
C THR A 311 -15.20 14.69 7.79
N LEU A 312 -16.01 15.74 7.60
CA LEU A 312 -15.53 17.07 7.22
C LEU A 312 -14.63 17.72 8.29
N MET A 313 -14.98 17.61 9.58
CA MET A 313 -14.11 18.04 10.69
C MET A 313 -12.80 17.27 10.79
N ASN A 314 -12.80 15.98 10.43
CA ASN A 314 -11.59 15.16 10.40
C ASN A 314 -10.69 15.57 9.22
N LEU A 315 -11.24 15.89 8.06
CA LEU A 315 -10.50 16.52 6.97
C LEU A 315 -9.88 17.86 7.40
N GLY A 316 -10.64 18.75 8.05
CA GLY A 316 -10.13 20.05 8.52
C GLY A 316 -8.89 19.89 9.40
N LYS A 317 -8.95 19.00 10.40
CA LYS A 317 -7.80 18.65 11.26
C LYS A 317 -6.64 18.02 10.51
N LEU A 318 -6.92 17.17 9.51
CA LEU A 318 -5.91 16.51 8.69
C LEU A 318 -5.13 17.52 7.84
N ILE A 319 -5.83 18.46 7.20
CA ILE A 319 -5.20 19.48 6.36
C ILE A 319 -4.52 20.57 7.19
N ASP A 320 -5.08 20.98 8.34
CA ASP A 320 -4.38 21.86 9.28
C ASP A 320 -3.10 21.20 9.84
N GLY A 321 -3.14 19.89 10.08
CA GLY A 321 -1.96 19.11 10.46
C GLY A 321 -0.92 18.99 9.34
N TYR A 322 -1.35 18.83 8.09
CA TYR A 322 -0.46 18.81 6.92
C TYR A 322 0.14 20.19 6.62
N LEU A 323 -0.65 21.26 6.72
CA LEU A 323 -0.19 22.66 6.65
C LEU A 323 0.91 22.94 7.68
N ALA A 324 0.81 22.38 8.89
CA ALA A 324 1.83 22.52 9.92
C ALA A 324 3.13 21.75 9.62
N GLU A 325 3.07 20.60 8.93
CA GLU A 325 4.28 19.86 8.49
C GLU A 325 4.95 20.56 7.30
N ILE A 326 4.19 20.99 6.28
CA ILE A 326 4.76 21.66 5.10
C ILE A 326 5.24 23.08 5.40
N ALA A 327 4.75 23.73 6.47
CA ALA A 327 5.25 25.02 6.93
C ALA A 327 6.71 25.00 7.44
N HIS A 328 7.34 23.82 7.54
CA HIS A 328 8.77 23.68 7.78
C HIS A 328 9.63 23.70 6.50
N ASP A 329 9.03 23.71 5.31
CA ASP A 329 9.73 23.80 4.02
C ASP A 329 9.93 25.27 3.62
N THR A 330 11.18 25.76 3.70
CA THR A 330 11.52 27.15 3.33
C THR A 330 11.20 27.52 1.89
N ASN A 331 11.01 26.54 1.00
CA ASN A 331 10.66 26.76 -0.40
C ASN A 331 9.14 26.84 -0.64
N LEU A 332 8.31 26.62 0.40
CA LEU A 332 6.85 26.67 0.28
C LEU A 332 6.34 28.09 0.00
N THR A 333 5.65 28.27 -1.12
CA THR A 333 5.09 29.57 -1.50
C THR A 333 3.87 29.94 -0.64
N ILE A 334 3.71 31.24 -0.40
CA ILE A 334 2.62 31.81 0.39
C ILE A 334 1.27 31.53 -0.28
N SER A 335 1.22 31.56 -1.62
CA SER A 335 0.09 31.13 -2.43
C SER A 335 -0.29 29.68 -2.13
N SER A 336 0.63 28.73 -2.28
CA SER A 336 0.35 27.30 -2.03
C SER A 336 -0.20 27.03 -0.62
N PHE A 337 0.29 27.77 0.40
CA PHE A 337 -0.26 27.70 1.76
C PHE A 337 -1.68 28.29 1.86
N ILE A 338 -1.91 29.48 1.29
CA ILE A 338 -3.22 30.16 1.28
C ILE A 338 -4.25 29.30 0.53
N ASP A 339 -3.92 28.87 -0.68
CA ASP A 339 -4.86 28.23 -1.61
C ASP A 339 -5.27 26.84 -1.09
N LEU A 340 -4.33 26.07 -0.49
CA LEU A 340 -4.64 24.81 0.19
C LEU A 340 -5.46 25.02 1.46
N SER A 341 -5.21 26.10 2.21
CA SER A 341 -6.01 26.42 3.38
C SER A 341 -7.44 26.84 3.00
N GLN A 342 -7.61 27.57 1.89
CA GLN A 342 -8.91 28.02 1.37
C GLN A 342 -9.70 26.91 0.66
N SER A 343 -9.05 25.82 0.22
CA SER A 343 -9.75 24.60 -0.21
C SER A 343 -10.63 23.97 0.89
N ILE A 344 -10.48 24.35 2.16
CA ILE A 344 -11.20 23.80 3.31
C ILE A 344 -12.21 24.83 3.86
N PRO A 345 -13.53 24.52 3.91
CA PRO A 345 -14.56 25.46 4.34
C PRO A 345 -14.56 25.68 5.86
N ASP A 346 -15.12 26.80 6.30
CA ASP A 346 -15.22 27.18 7.72
C ASP A 346 -15.98 26.18 8.60
N SER A 347 -16.89 25.39 8.04
CA SER A 347 -17.62 24.31 8.74
C SER A 347 -16.72 23.11 9.10
N ALA A 348 -15.64 22.88 8.34
CA ALA A 348 -14.62 21.89 8.69
C ALA A 348 -13.77 22.31 9.90
N ARG A 349 -13.76 23.61 10.23
CA ARG A 349 -12.90 24.23 11.24
C ARG A 349 -13.72 24.98 12.31
N PRO A 350 -14.46 24.27 13.19
CA PRO A 350 -15.11 24.88 14.36
C PRO A 350 -14.11 25.32 15.44
N ILE A 351 -12.90 24.73 15.45
CA ILE A 351 -11.74 25.15 16.25
C ILE A 351 -10.56 25.33 15.29
N GLN A 352 -9.82 26.43 15.39
CA GLN A 352 -8.74 26.80 14.47
C GLN A 352 -7.33 26.78 15.06
N ASP A 353 -7.14 26.21 16.26
CA ASP A 353 -5.84 26.01 16.90
C ASP A 353 -4.80 25.33 15.98
N GLY A 354 -5.24 24.39 15.14
CA GLY A 354 -4.39 23.70 14.15
C GLY A 354 -3.88 24.65 13.06
N LEU A 355 -4.81 25.38 12.42
CA LEU A 355 -4.47 26.42 11.45
C LEU A 355 -3.60 27.53 12.05
N TYR A 356 -3.89 27.98 13.28
CA TYR A 356 -3.03 28.95 13.98
C TYR A 356 -1.62 28.40 14.18
N LYS A 357 -1.47 27.15 14.65
CA LYS A 357 -0.15 26.51 14.78
C LYS A 357 0.60 26.41 13.45
N ALA A 358 -0.09 26.07 12.36
CA ALA A 358 0.52 26.03 11.02
C ALA A 358 1.00 27.42 10.56
N ILE A 359 0.19 28.46 10.76
CA ILE A 359 0.57 29.85 10.47
C ILE A 359 1.74 30.28 11.35
N ASP A 360 1.78 29.89 12.63
CA ASP A 360 2.88 30.22 13.53
C ASP A 360 4.22 29.60 13.10
N ILE A 361 4.19 28.33 12.67
CA ILE A 361 5.35 27.65 12.12
C ILE A 361 5.80 28.35 10.84
N TYR A 362 4.88 28.68 9.92
CA TYR A 362 5.23 29.38 8.68
C TYR A 362 5.87 30.77 8.96
N LEU A 363 5.34 31.52 9.91
CA LEU A 363 5.93 32.79 10.36
C LEU A 363 7.27 32.64 11.11
N LYS A 364 7.62 31.42 11.56
CA LYS A 364 8.91 31.09 12.16
C LYS A 364 9.97 30.82 11.10
N GLU A 365 9.70 29.90 10.19
CA GLU A 365 10.69 29.40 9.23
C GLU A 365 10.82 30.30 7.98
N HIS A 366 9.85 31.20 7.73
CA HIS A 366 9.90 32.21 6.68
C HIS A 366 10.02 33.64 7.27
N PRO A 367 11.17 34.03 7.86
CA PRO A 367 11.34 35.34 8.49
C PRO A 367 11.29 36.52 7.50
N SER A 368 11.59 36.27 6.22
CA SER A 368 11.66 37.26 5.12
C SER A 368 10.32 37.84 4.66
N LEU A 369 9.19 37.29 5.13
CA LEU A 369 7.85 37.73 4.73
C LEU A 369 7.60 39.23 5.00
N THR A 370 7.06 39.94 4.01
CA THR A 370 6.69 41.35 4.14
C THR A 370 5.50 41.54 5.08
N LYS A 371 5.31 42.77 5.57
CA LYS A 371 4.14 43.14 6.40
C LYS A 371 2.79 42.87 5.69
N ALA A 372 2.77 42.95 4.35
CA ALA A 372 1.57 42.66 3.56
C ALA A 372 1.27 41.15 3.51
N GLU A 373 2.30 40.31 3.38
CA GLU A 373 2.16 38.85 3.35
C GLU A 373 1.83 38.29 4.74
N LYS A 374 2.47 38.78 5.80
CA LYS A 374 2.09 38.46 7.19
C LYS A 374 0.62 38.83 7.47
N LYS A 375 0.13 39.96 6.92
CA LYS A 375 -1.31 40.32 6.96
C LYS A 375 -2.18 39.33 6.16
N LYS A 376 -1.76 38.88 4.97
CA LYS A 376 -2.52 37.90 4.17
C LYS A 376 -2.65 36.56 4.89
N ILE A 377 -1.54 35.96 5.33
CA ILE A 377 -1.55 34.62 5.94
C ILE A 377 -2.23 34.60 7.31
N CYS A 378 -2.01 35.61 8.17
CA CYS A 378 -2.76 35.72 9.42
C CYS A 378 -4.24 36.04 9.21
N GLY A 379 -4.63 36.56 8.04
CA GLY A 379 -6.03 36.78 7.66
C GLY A 379 -6.82 35.49 7.38
N LEU A 380 -6.17 34.32 7.36
CA LEU A 380 -6.82 33.02 7.24
C LEU A 380 -7.47 32.53 8.54
N MET A 381 -7.08 33.06 9.71
CA MET A 381 -7.60 32.60 11.00
C MET A 381 -8.74 33.49 11.52
N ASP A 382 -9.85 32.87 11.90
CA ASP A 382 -10.87 33.50 12.74
C ASP A 382 -10.47 33.32 14.22
N VAL A 383 -9.97 34.40 14.80
CA VAL A 383 -9.55 34.47 16.21
C VAL A 383 -10.67 34.12 17.20
N LYS A 384 -11.95 34.17 16.81
CA LYS A 384 -13.08 33.70 17.64
C LYS A 384 -13.08 32.19 17.87
N LYS A 385 -12.47 31.43 16.94
CA LYS A 385 -12.45 29.96 16.92
C LYS A 385 -11.19 29.38 17.59
N LEU A 386 -10.46 30.18 18.36
CA LEU A 386 -9.28 29.76 19.11
C LEU A 386 -9.66 29.36 20.55
N THR A 387 -9.05 28.29 21.04
CA THR A 387 -9.14 27.94 22.47
C THR A 387 -8.37 28.94 23.34
N MET A 388 -8.64 28.93 24.66
CA MET A 388 -7.94 29.76 25.66
C MET A 388 -6.42 29.66 25.54
N ASP A 389 -5.90 28.45 25.37
CA ASP A 389 -4.46 28.19 25.30
C ASP A 389 -3.85 28.70 23.99
N ALA A 390 -4.57 28.52 22.87
CA ALA A 390 -4.17 29.04 21.55
C ALA A 390 -4.19 30.58 21.51
N SER A 391 -5.24 31.21 22.05
CA SER A 391 -5.31 32.66 22.22
C SER A 391 -4.23 33.21 23.13
N MET A 392 -3.95 32.56 24.27
CA MET A 392 -2.89 32.99 25.19
C MET A 392 -1.51 32.96 24.51
N HIS A 393 -1.24 31.91 23.72
CA HIS A 393 -0.04 31.84 22.89
C HIS A 393 -0.02 32.94 21.82
N ALA A 394 -1.14 33.20 21.13
CA ALA A 394 -1.25 34.26 20.11
C ALA A 394 -1.08 35.68 20.70
N ALA A 395 -1.59 35.93 21.90
CA ALA A 395 -1.43 37.21 22.61
C ALA A 395 0.04 37.52 22.97
N GLN A 396 0.87 36.49 23.12
CA GLN A 396 2.30 36.59 23.43
C GLN A 396 3.22 36.51 22.19
N ASN A 397 2.65 36.36 20.99
CA ASN A 397 3.41 36.01 19.80
C ASN A 397 3.85 37.23 18.99
N GLU A 398 5.08 37.69 19.22
CA GLU A 398 5.71 38.84 18.54
C GLU A 398 5.78 38.73 17.00
N ARG A 399 5.61 37.53 16.43
CA ARG A 399 5.63 37.32 14.97
C ARG A 399 4.30 37.70 14.29
N LEU A 400 3.20 37.84 15.05
CA LEU A 400 1.89 38.22 14.53
C LEU A 400 1.79 39.76 14.31
N PRO A 401 1.00 40.22 13.31
CA PRO A 401 0.67 41.63 13.19
C PRO A 401 -0.12 42.13 14.42
N LEU A 402 0.26 43.28 14.99
CA LEU A 402 -0.37 43.86 16.20
C LEU A 402 -1.91 43.90 16.15
N ARG A 403 -2.50 44.15 14.96
CA ARG A 403 -3.96 44.12 14.78
C ARG A 403 -4.58 42.76 15.16
N VAL A 404 -3.92 41.65 14.83
CA VAL A 404 -4.37 40.29 15.17
C VAL A 404 -4.28 40.07 16.68
N VAL A 405 -3.16 40.46 17.30
CA VAL A 405 -2.95 40.38 18.77
C VAL A 405 -4.06 41.14 19.53
N VAL A 406 -4.39 42.36 19.09
CA VAL A 406 -5.50 43.15 19.67
C VAL A 406 -6.86 42.47 19.48
N GLN A 407 -7.11 41.86 18.32
CA GLN A 407 -8.36 41.11 18.08
C GLN A 407 -8.46 39.86 18.98
N VAL A 408 -7.37 39.13 19.20
CA VAL A 408 -7.32 38.00 20.15
C VAL A 408 -7.66 38.47 21.57
N LEU A 409 -6.97 39.50 22.06
CA LEU A 409 -7.20 40.05 23.40
C LEU A 409 -8.65 40.54 23.61
N PHE A 410 -9.25 41.13 22.57
CA PHE A 410 -10.66 41.55 22.59
C PHE A 410 -11.61 40.36 22.78
N PHE A 411 -11.45 39.27 22.02
CA PHE A 411 -12.33 38.11 22.15
C PHE A 411 -12.11 37.31 23.44
N GLU A 412 -10.88 37.30 23.99
CA GLU A 412 -10.65 36.82 25.36
C GLU A 412 -11.43 37.62 26.40
N GLN A 413 -11.38 38.96 26.32
CA GLN A 413 -12.11 39.83 27.25
C GLN A 413 -13.63 39.64 27.15
N VAL A 414 -14.18 39.51 25.93
CA VAL A 414 -15.60 39.21 25.72
C VAL A 414 -15.97 37.85 26.32
N ARG A 415 -15.19 36.80 26.07
CA ARG A 415 -15.47 35.45 26.58
C ARG A 415 -15.37 35.38 28.11
N ALA A 416 -14.43 36.11 28.72
CA ALA A 416 -14.32 36.25 30.16
C ALA A 416 -15.56 36.95 30.77
N ALA A 417 -16.04 38.04 30.15
CA ALA A 417 -17.24 38.75 30.59
C ALA A 417 -18.49 37.85 30.53
N SER A 418 -18.72 37.15 29.41
CA SER A 418 -19.85 36.22 29.26
C SER A 418 -19.80 35.06 30.27
N GLY A 419 -18.61 34.55 30.59
CA GLY A 419 -18.43 33.52 31.62
C GLY A 419 -18.84 33.97 33.02
N VAL A 420 -18.53 35.22 33.40
CA VAL A 420 -18.97 35.82 34.66
C VAL A 420 -20.49 36.06 34.66
N GLN A 421 -21.06 36.49 33.53
CA GLN A 421 -22.49 36.73 33.39
C GLN A 421 -23.31 35.43 33.52
N ALA A 422 -22.84 34.33 32.93
CA ALA A 422 -23.43 33.01 33.07
C ALA A 422 -23.38 32.47 34.52
N LEU A 423 -22.37 32.85 35.32
CA LEU A 423 -22.31 32.51 36.74
C LEU A 423 -23.31 33.33 37.57
N ASN A 424 -23.45 34.63 37.31
CA ASN A 424 -24.43 35.49 38.00
C ASN A 424 -25.89 35.08 37.73
N ASN A 425 -26.23 34.76 36.48
CA ASN A 425 -27.62 34.43 36.12
C ASN A 425 -28.10 33.09 36.72
N ASN A 426 -27.19 32.20 37.13
CA ASN A 426 -27.55 30.98 37.86
C ASN A 426 -27.83 31.23 39.37
N ALA A 427 -27.61 32.44 39.87
CA ALA A 427 -27.91 32.82 41.26
C ALA A 427 -29.24 33.57 41.43
N ARG A 428 -29.89 33.96 40.32
CA ARG A 428 -31.18 34.67 40.27
C ARG A 428 -31.95 34.30 39.01
N ASP A 429 -32.89 33.37 39.11
CA ASP A 429 -34.30 33.75 39.21
C ASP A 429 -35.23 32.51 39.35
N THR A 430 -36.26 32.67 40.18
CA THR A 430 -37.42 31.78 40.26
C THR A 430 -38.62 32.56 39.75
N SER A 431 -39.46 31.95 38.90
CA SER A 431 -40.77 32.46 38.41
C SER A 431 -40.74 33.84 37.70
N ASN A 432 -40.92 33.93 36.37
CA ASN A 432 -42.24 33.79 35.71
C ASN A 432 -42.16 33.81 34.16
N SER A 433 -43.32 33.72 33.49
CA SER A 433 -43.51 33.54 32.04
C SER A 433 -44.27 34.75 31.41
N THR A 434 -44.25 35.06 30.10
CA THR A 434 -43.63 34.39 28.92
C THR A 434 -42.79 35.43 28.10
N THR A 435 -42.79 35.66 26.77
CA THR A 435 -43.54 35.23 25.56
C THR A 435 -42.70 35.48 24.28
N ASN A 436 -43.17 35.02 23.11
CA ASN A 436 -42.81 35.44 21.74
C ASN A 436 -41.39 35.10 21.18
N THR A 437 -41.32 33.95 20.51
CA THR A 437 -40.76 33.76 19.14
C THR A 437 -39.65 34.70 18.63
N ASP A 438 -38.39 34.21 18.62
CA ASP A 438 -37.61 33.91 17.39
C ASP A 438 -36.13 33.52 17.70
N GLU A 439 -35.91 32.51 18.56
CA GLU A 439 -34.56 31.98 18.85
C GLU A 439 -34.54 30.44 18.98
N GLU A 440 -34.52 29.73 17.84
CA GLU A 440 -34.41 28.26 17.80
C GLU A 440 -33.31 27.76 16.85
N TRP A 441 -32.04 27.88 17.27
CA TRP A 441 -30.94 27.09 16.67
C TRP A 441 -29.79 26.73 17.63
N GLU A 442 -29.48 27.54 18.66
CA GLU A 442 -28.28 27.31 19.49
C GLU A 442 -28.45 26.28 20.63
N LYS A 443 -29.68 25.96 21.08
CA LYS A 443 -29.89 25.15 22.29
C LYS A 443 -29.64 23.64 22.10
N THR A 444 -29.94 23.07 20.94
CA THR A 444 -29.82 21.63 20.68
C THR A 444 -28.35 21.15 20.71
N ALA A 445 -27.47 21.86 20.00
CA ALA A 445 -26.05 21.52 19.92
C ALA A 445 -25.31 21.57 21.28
N ALA A 446 -25.80 22.38 22.23
CA ALA A 446 -25.20 22.52 23.55
C ALA A 446 -25.50 21.33 24.47
N ASP A 447 -26.71 20.77 24.42
CA ASP A 447 -27.13 19.69 25.32
C ASP A 447 -26.72 18.30 24.82
N ASP A 448 -26.60 18.07 23.50
CA ASP A 448 -25.98 16.85 22.97
C ASP A 448 -24.52 16.71 23.41
N ASN A 449 -23.76 17.82 23.41
CA ASN A 449 -22.39 17.84 23.93
C ASN A 449 -22.32 17.52 25.42
N LYS A 450 -23.28 18.01 26.23
CA LYS A 450 -23.38 17.62 27.66
C LYS A 450 -23.79 16.16 27.83
N SER A 451 -24.71 15.66 27.00
CA SER A 451 -25.18 14.27 26.99
C SER A 451 -24.03 13.29 26.73
N LEU A 452 -23.28 13.50 25.64
CA LEU A 452 -22.08 12.70 25.30
C LEU A 452 -21.02 12.75 26.40
N LYS A 453 -20.75 13.92 26.96
CA LYS A 453 -19.78 14.08 28.07
C LYS A 453 -20.24 13.37 29.35
N LYS A 454 -21.55 13.32 29.61
CA LYS A 454 -22.16 12.61 30.75
C LYS A 454 -22.20 11.08 30.56
N GLN A 455 -22.25 10.59 29.31
CA GLN A 455 -22.06 9.18 29.01
C GLN A 455 -20.58 8.75 29.13
N MET A 456 -19.63 9.51 28.58
CA MET A 456 -18.20 9.23 28.72
C MET A 456 -17.76 9.12 30.19
N SER A 457 -18.29 9.96 31.08
CA SER A 457 -17.98 9.90 32.52
C SER A 457 -18.57 8.68 33.25
N ARG A 458 -19.52 7.94 32.67
CA ARG A 458 -20.06 6.70 33.26
C ARG A 458 -19.25 5.44 32.93
N MET A 459 -18.30 5.51 31.97
CA MET A 459 -17.44 4.39 31.58
C MET A 459 -16.05 4.41 32.27
N LYS A 460 -15.82 5.28 33.26
CA LYS A 460 -14.55 5.37 34.00
C LYS A 460 -14.74 5.23 35.51
N ILE A 461 -14.87 3.97 35.96
CA ILE A 461 -14.63 3.54 37.33
C ILE A 461 -13.72 2.31 37.27
N LYS A 462 -12.76 2.20 38.20
CA LYS A 462 -11.61 1.28 38.22
C LYS A 462 -10.49 1.59 37.20
N ASP A 463 -9.69 2.62 37.48
CA ASP A 463 -8.23 2.59 37.24
C ASP A 463 -7.47 3.64 38.10
N GLU A 464 -7.83 3.76 39.39
CA GLU A 464 -7.12 4.60 40.37
C GLU A 464 -6.89 3.80 41.65
N ASP A 465 -5.81 3.01 41.62
CA ASP A 465 -5.07 2.60 42.80
C ASP A 465 -3.58 2.44 42.41
N PHE A 466 -2.67 2.45 43.39
CA PHE A 466 -1.20 2.35 43.19
C PHE A 466 -0.47 3.50 42.47
N ARG A 467 -0.77 4.77 42.80
CA ARG A 467 0.19 5.90 42.60
C ARG A 467 0.52 6.72 43.86
N LYS A 468 1.02 6.03 44.89
CA LYS A 468 1.84 6.64 45.96
C LYS A 468 3.16 5.88 46.15
N ASN A 469 4.23 6.36 45.51
CA ASN A 469 5.57 6.55 46.08
C ASN A 469 6.64 6.82 44.98
N ARG A 470 7.17 8.05 44.93
CA ARG A 470 8.46 8.36 44.30
C ARG A 470 9.08 9.60 44.95
N LYS A 471 10.10 9.39 45.79
CA LYS A 471 11.11 10.40 46.16
C LYS A 471 12.47 9.72 46.26
N LEU A 472 13.52 10.42 45.79
CA LEU A 472 14.92 9.97 45.74
C LEU A 472 15.14 8.79 44.75
N LEU A 473 16.31 8.61 44.13
CA LEU A 473 17.64 9.20 44.37
C LEU A 473 18.31 9.66 43.05
N LYS A 474 19.22 10.65 43.12
CA LYS A 474 20.13 11.04 42.01
C LYS A 474 21.36 10.11 41.95
N LYS A 475 21.81 9.69 40.76
CA LYS A 475 23.19 9.90 40.25
C LYS A 475 23.49 9.27 38.87
N ASN A 476 24.28 10.02 38.09
CA ASN A 476 25.41 9.63 37.23
C ASN A 476 25.28 8.59 36.06
N SER A 477 25.19 9.15 34.84
CA SER A 477 26.30 9.20 33.85
C SER A 477 26.50 8.13 32.76
N LYS A 478 27.06 8.61 31.63
CA LYS A 478 27.83 7.93 30.56
C LYS A 478 27.11 6.95 29.60
N SER A 479 26.67 7.52 28.48
CA SER A 479 27.05 7.14 27.10
C SER A 479 27.41 5.68 26.76
N THR A 480 26.61 5.07 25.88
CA THR A 480 27.11 4.13 24.85
C THR A 480 26.31 4.29 23.55
N LYS A 481 26.97 4.22 22.39
CA LYS A 481 26.32 3.96 21.10
C LYS A 481 26.20 2.44 20.94
N SER A 482 25.00 1.92 20.65
CA SER A 482 24.82 0.54 20.18
C SER A 482 23.64 0.48 19.22
N GLY A 483 23.92 0.47 17.90
CA GLY A 483 22.89 0.20 16.90
C GLY A 483 22.52 -1.28 16.94
N VAL A 484 21.28 -1.60 17.29
CA VAL A 484 20.78 -2.98 17.26
C VAL A 484 20.61 -3.40 15.80
N GLN A 485 21.53 -4.23 15.30
CA GLN A 485 21.42 -4.87 14.00
C GLN A 485 20.30 -5.91 14.03
N LEU A 486 19.09 -5.51 13.62
CA LEU A 486 18.03 -6.47 13.33
C LEU A 486 18.39 -7.26 12.07
N LEU A 487 18.51 -8.58 12.23
CA LEU A 487 18.93 -9.50 11.17
C LEU A 487 17.94 -9.49 9.99
N PRO A 488 18.42 -9.43 8.73
CA PRO A 488 17.55 -9.59 7.57
C PRO A 488 16.79 -10.92 7.58
N SER A 489 15.49 -10.86 7.29
CA SER A 489 14.61 -12.02 7.31
C SER A 489 14.99 -13.10 6.28
N ARG A 490 14.87 -14.37 6.68
CA ARG A 490 15.36 -15.53 5.90
C ARG A 490 14.62 -15.82 4.59
N SER A 491 13.62 -15.04 4.20
CA SER A 491 12.82 -15.26 2.97
C SER A 491 13.51 -14.83 1.67
N ARG A 492 14.63 -14.09 1.71
CA ARG A 492 15.31 -13.53 0.52
C ARG A 492 16.38 -14.46 -0.14
N ARG A 493 16.30 -15.79 -0.02
CA ARG A 493 17.36 -16.71 -0.52
C ARG A 493 16.88 -18.04 -1.14
N ILE A 494 15.97 -18.00 -2.11
CA ILE A 494 15.57 -19.22 -2.85
C ILE A 494 15.71 -19.12 -4.39
N PHE A 495 15.68 -17.94 -5.01
CA PHE A 495 15.62 -17.82 -6.48
C PHE A 495 16.89 -17.34 -7.22
N ASP A 496 17.94 -16.89 -6.52
CA ASP A 496 19.22 -16.47 -7.15
C ASP A 496 20.11 -17.64 -7.65
N ARG A 497 19.56 -18.85 -7.80
CA ARG A 497 20.26 -20.04 -8.30
C ARG A 497 19.64 -20.71 -9.53
N LEU A 498 18.64 -20.08 -10.16
CA LEU A 498 18.01 -20.59 -11.40
C LEU A 498 18.35 -19.79 -12.67
N TRP A 499 19.24 -18.80 -12.60
CA TRP A 499 19.64 -17.96 -13.75
C TRP A 499 21.17 -17.86 -13.95
N VAL A 500 21.88 -19.01 -13.97
CA VAL A 500 23.31 -19.08 -14.29
C VAL A 500 23.65 -20.22 -15.27
N VAL A 501 23.00 -20.23 -16.45
CA VAL A 501 23.55 -20.76 -17.72
C VAL A 501 22.90 -19.96 -18.85
N GLY A 502 23.61 -19.32 -19.78
CA GLY A 502 25.04 -19.03 -19.82
C GLY A 502 25.38 -18.16 -21.03
N ARG A 503 26.45 -17.37 -20.95
CA ARG A 503 27.08 -16.72 -22.10
C ARG A 503 28.60 -16.71 -21.84
N GLY A 504 29.38 -17.15 -22.82
CA GLY A 504 30.78 -17.51 -22.59
C GLY A 504 31.66 -16.34 -22.13
N HIS A 505 32.53 -16.61 -21.16
CA HIS A 505 33.65 -15.73 -20.86
C HIS A 505 34.74 -15.95 -21.91
N VAL A 506 35.18 -14.87 -22.56
CA VAL A 506 36.51 -14.80 -23.15
C VAL A 506 37.24 -13.72 -22.37
N GLU A 507 38.45 -14.03 -21.94
CA GLU A 507 39.22 -13.20 -21.02
C GLU A 507 39.94 -12.06 -21.76
N ASN A 508 39.94 -10.88 -21.14
CA ASN A 508 40.92 -9.84 -21.42
C ASN A 508 41.29 -9.20 -20.08
N ARG A 509 42.53 -9.45 -19.63
CA ARG A 509 43.13 -8.88 -18.41
C ARG A 509 44.56 -8.45 -18.72
N SER A 510 44.87 -7.19 -18.46
CA SER A 510 46.23 -6.64 -18.51
C SER A 510 46.29 -5.38 -17.63
N SER A 511 47.51 -5.00 -17.20
CA SER A 511 47.83 -3.94 -16.22
C SER A 511 47.30 -4.18 -14.79
N GLU A 512 48.06 -3.94 -13.71
CA GLU A 512 49.52 -3.83 -13.57
C GLU A 512 49.91 -3.92 -12.08
N THR A 513 51.05 -4.52 -11.73
CA THR A 513 52.03 -4.01 -10.75
C THR A 513 53.19 -4.98 -10.49
N SER A 514 54.40 -4.40 -10.49
CA SER A 514 55.74 -4.91 -10.22
C SER A 514 55.92 -6.03 -9.16
N GLY A 515 56.73 -7.03 -9.52
CA GLY A 515 57.38 -7.97 -8.58
C GLY A 515 58.46 -8.78 -9.28
N SER A 516 59.75 -8.50 -9.02
CA SER A 516 60.87 -9.14 -9.73
C SER A 516 61.33 -10.45 -9.09
N SER A 517 61.68 -11.47 -9.88
CA SER A 517 63.09 -11.85 -10.12
C SER A 517 63.29 -13.21 -10.80
N GLN A 518 64.50 -13.40 -11.35
CA GLN A 518 65.15 -14.65 -11.79
C GLN A 518 64.57 -15.44 -12.99
N SER A 519 65.36 -15.42 -14.06
CA SER A 519 65.43 -16.42 -15.15
C SER A 519 66.51 -17.48 -14.81
N PRO A 520 66.81 -18.51 -15.64
CA PRO A 520 66.23 -18.89 -16.94
C PRO A 520 65.76 -20.37 -16.95
N THR A 521 65.30 -20.96 -18.07
CA THR A 521 66.16 -21.62 -19.08
C THR A 521 65.37 -21.93 -20.36
N SER A 522 66.08 -21.95 -21.49
CA SER A 522 65.59 -22.17 -22.86
C SER A 522 65.08 -23.59 -23.15
N LEU A 523 64.11 -23.72 -24.07
CA LEU A 523 64.37 -24.26 -25.42
C LEU A 523 63.12 -24.26 -26.33
N ALA A 524 63.33 -23.82 -27.57
CA ALA A 524 62.55 -24.12 -28.77
C ALA A 524 63.59 -24.44 -29.88
N PRO A 525 63.28 -25.17 -30.98
CA PRO A 525 62.46 -24.58 -32.05
C PRO A 525 61.60 -25.56 -32.88
N GLY A 526 60.79 -25.00 -33.80
CA GLY A 526 60.54 -25.57 -35.12
C GLY A 526 59.37 -26.56 -35.29
N ASP A 527 58.75 -26.67 -36.48
CA ASP A 527 58.81 -25.76 -37.63
C ASP A 527 57.56 -25.85 -38.54
N THR A 528 57.59 -25.05 -39.60
CA THR A 528 56.52 -24.51 -40.46
C THR A 528 55.85 -25.45 -41.48
N LYS A 529 54.76 -24.90 -42.06
CA LYS A 529 53.98 -25.29 -43.27
C LYS A 529 52.87 -26.34 -43.06
N SER A 530 51.59 -26.14 -43.44
CA SER A 530 50.85 -25.27 -44.41
C SER A 530 50.69 -25.81 -45.84
N PHE A 531 49.49 -26.31 -46.16
CA PHE A 531 48.75 -26.35 -47.46
C PHE A 531 47.45 -27.16 -47.22
N GLY A 532 46.31 -26.97 -47.91
CA GLY A 532 45.93 -25.92 -48.86
C GLY A 532 44.77 -26.36 -49.78
N SER A 533 43.57 -25.78 -49.62
CA SER A 533 42.33 -26.05 -50.41
C SER A 533 41.75 -27.49 -50.24
N SER A 534 40.54 -27.83 -50.72
CA SER A 534 39.55 -27.10 -51.55
C SER A 534 38.10 -27.36 -51.09
N SER A 535 37.10 -26.81 -51.78
CA SER A 535 35.67 -27.01 -51.45
C SER A 535 34.78 -27.16 -52.70
N ARG A 536 33.60 -27.77 -52.53
CA ARG A 536 32.58 -28.08 -53.56
C ARG A 536 33.01 -29.25 -54.49
N GLN A 537 32.14 -29.98 -55.20
CA GLN A 537 30.74 -29.67 -55.55
C GLN A 537 29.85 -30.92 -55.85
N ARG A 538 28.71 -31.02 -55.15
CA ARG A 538 27.33 -31.44 -55.55
C ARG A 538 27.06 -32.58 -56.57
N ARG A 539 25.95 -33.30 -56.31
CA ARG A 539 25.23 -34.34 -57.13
C ARG A 539 25.83 -35.76 -57.02
N HIS A 540 25.12 -36.88 -57.27
CA HIS A 540 23.76 -37.12 -57.85
C HIS A 540 22.92 -38.09 -56.98
N SER A 541 21.61 -38.17 -57.23
CA SER A 541 20.69 -39.19 -56.70
C SER A 541 20.57 -40.41 -57.64
N ILE A 542 20.13 -41.57 -57.13
CA ILE A 542 19.22 -42.55 -57.77
C ILE A 542 18.90 -43.68 -56.79
N SER A 543 17.67 -44.23 -56.88
CA SER A 543 17.13 -45.41 -56.18
C SER A 543 17.14 -45.38 -54.65
#